data_AF-A0A7Z0SMW0-F1
#
_entry.id   AF-A0A7Z0SMW0-F1
#
_cell.length_a   1.000
_cell.length_b   1.000
_cell.length_c   1.000
_cell.angle_alpha   90.00
_cell.angle_beta   90.00
_cell.angle_gamma   90.00
#
_symmetry.space_group_name_H-M   'P 1'
#
loop_
_entity.id
_entity.type
_entity.pdbx_description
1 polymer ?
#
loop_
_entity_poly.entity_id
_entity_poly.type
_entity_poly.pdbx_seq_one_letter_code
_entity_poly.pdbx_strand_id
1 'polypeptide(L)'
;MLIYIVFLMIFVGVTAALYQVYEIHYNINVGNDKKLSKADKSRLKVLSDQAKTAQQNHAWADFDQVAANALGPEFNRDIALVAFSEGEAGNYAIPLLRRKRRLSFNGDPDGAERSHIKVRHLPFWKTTLPHINIRAALITLVIVNCFMVQLLAAMTIYMISYPISTPLLAWLNEPLSVMLVIYAFIFMSLLVSKFDRYMHDLYQLGKLFKKKAV
;
A
#
# COMPACT_ATOMS: atom_id res chain seq x y z
N MET A 1 -38.40 -3.09 -13.84
CA MET A 1 -37.29 -4.07 -13.69
C MET A 1 -35.92 -3.38 -13.59
N LEU A 2 -35.52 -2.57 -14.57
CA LEU A 2 -34.23 -1.85 -14.54
C LEU A 2 -34.03 -0.99 -13.28
N ILE A 3 -35.06 -0.25 -12.85
CA ILE A 3 -34.99 0.60 -11.64
C ILE A 3 -34.66 -0.20 -10.37
N TYR A 4 -35.24 -1.39 -10.20
CA TYR A 4 -34.97 -2.26 -9.05
C TYR A 4 -33.55 -2.83 -9.07
N ILE A 5 -33.03 -3.12 -10.26
CA ILE A 5 -31.63 -3.53 -10.45
C ILE A 5 -30.69 -2.38 -10.05
N VAL A 6 -31.00 -1.14 -10.44
CA VAL A 6 -30.20 0.03 -10.04
C VAL A 6 -30.17 0.19 -8.52
N PHE A 7 -31.31 0.10 -7.84
CA PHE A 7 -31.34 0.16 -6.38
C PHE A 7 -30.56 -0.99 -5.72
N LEU A 8 -30.66 -2.20 -6.25
CA LEU A 8 -29.87 -3.34 -5.79
C LEU A 8 -28.36 -3.07 -5.96
N MET A 9 -27.94 -2.54 -7.10
CA MET A 9 -26.54 -2.20 -7.37
C MET A 9 -26.03 -1.08 -6.47
N ILE A 10 -26.86 -0.08 -6.17
CA ILE A 10 -26.55 0.95 -5.16
C ILE A 10 -26.31 0.28 -3.79
N PHE A 11 -27.20 -0.62 -3.36
CA PHE A 11 -27.05 -1.34 -2.10
C PHE A 11 -25.75 -2.16 -2.06
N VAL A 12 -25.45 -2.92 -3.12
CA VAL A 12 -24.18 -3.65 -3.29
C VAL A 12 -22.98 -2.69 -3.21
N GLY A 13 -23.08 -1.51 -3.83
CA GLY A 13 -22.08 -0.46 -3.76
C GLY A 13 -21.82 0.03 -2.33
N VAL A 14 -22.88 0.28 -1.56
CA VAL A 14 -22.75 0.66 -0.14
C VAL A 14 -22.06 -0.43 0.67
N THR A 15 -22.45 -1.70 0.48
CA THR A 15 -21.79 -2.83 1.16
C THR A 15 -20.32 -2.93 0.78
N ALA A 16 -19.98 -2.75 -0.51
CA ALA A 16 -18.61 -2.74 -0.98
C ALA A 16 -17.79 -1.60 -0.37
N ALA A 17 -18.34 -0.38 -0.27
CA ALA A 17 -17.66 0.75 0.36
C ALA A 17 -17.36 0.50 1.85
N LEU A 18 -18.32 -0.06 2.58
CA LEU A 18 -18.13 -0.49 3.97
C LEU A 18 -17.02 -1.55 4.09
N TYR A 19 -17.05 -2.54 3.20
CA TYR A 19 -16.05 -3.59 3.15
C TYR A 19 -14.65 -3.02 2.89
N GLN A 20 -14.50 -2.03 2.01
CA GLN A 20 -13.21 -1.37 1.76
C GLN A 20 -12.64 -0.68 2.99
N VAL A 21 -13.48 0.02 3.77
CA VAL A 21 -13.04 0.64 5.03
C VAL A 21 -12.54 -0.43 6.00
N TYR A 22 -13.30 -1.53 6.14
CA TYR A 22 -12.90 -2.66 6.97
C TYR A 22 -11.56 -3.26 6.50
N GLU A 23 -11.43 -3.54 5.20
CA GLU A 23 -10.24 -4.13 4.62
C GLU A 23 -9.01 -3.22 4.80
N ILE A 24 -9.16 -1.91 4.62
CA ILE A 24 -8.09 -0.94 4.84
C ILE A 24 -7.68 -0.92 6.32
N HIS A 25 -8.64 -0.84 7.24
CA HIS A 25 -8.37 -0.89 8.67
C HIS A 25 -7.64 -2.18 9.07
N TYR A 26 -8.12 -3.33 8.58
CA TYR A 26 -7.44 -4.62 8.74
C TYR A 26 -6.03 -4.58 8.15
N ASN A 27 -5.87 -4.02 6.95
CA ASN A 27 -4.59 -3.94 6.27
C ASN A 27 -3.56 -3.06 6.97
N ILE A 28 -3.99 -2.13 7.81
CA ILE A 28 -3.12 -1.29 8.62
C ILE A 28 -2.70 -2.00 9.89
N ASN A 29 -3.66 -2.65 10.55
CA ASN A 29 -3.44 -3.22 11.87
C ASN A 29 -2.80 -4.62 11.82
N VAL A 30 -2.87 -5.29 10.68
CA VAL A 30 -2.30 -6.61 10.46
C VAL A 30 -0.96 -6.49 9.75
N GLY A 31 0.09 -6.93 10.45
CA GLY A 31 1.46 -7.00 9.94
C GLY A 31 1.54 -7.67 8.57
N ASN A 32 2.46 -7.18 7.73
CA ASN A 32 2.62 -7.68 6.36
C ASN A 32 2.95 -9.18 6.30
N ASP A 33 3.56 -9.72 7.35
CA ASP A 33 3.93 -11.13 7.53
C ASP A 33 2.72 -12.06 7.61
N LYS A 34 1.60 -11.57 8.17
CA LYS A 34 0.34 -12.31 8.28
C LYS A 34 -0.41 -12.40 6.95
N LYS A 35 -0.02 -11.61 5.96
CA LYS A 35 -0.62 -11.59 4.60
C LYS A 35 0.17 -12.39 3.57
N LEU A 36 1.30 -12.98 3.96
CA LEU A 36 2.09 -13.84 3.09
C LEU A 36 1.45 -15.23 2.97
N SER A 37 1.60 -15.84 1.79
CA SER A 37 1.35 -17.28 1.64
C SER A 37 2.25 -18.08 2.59
N LYS A 38 1.82 -19.29 2.98
CA LYS A 38 2.63 -20.19 3.82
C LYS A 38 4.04 -20.41 3.26
N ALA A 39 4.15 -20.54 1.92
CA ALA A 39 5.42 -20.72 1.24
C ALA A 39 6.33 -19.48 1.37
N ASP A 40 5.80 -18.28 1.16
CA ASP A 40 6.57 -17.04 1.27
C ASP A 40 6.93 -16.73 2.73
N LYS A 41 6.06 -17.08 3.68
CA LYS A 41 6.34 -16.97 5.12
C LYS A 41 7.49 -17.89 5.54
N SER A 42 7.52 -19.12 5.03
CA SER A 42 8.63 -20.04 5.26
C SER A 42 9.94 -19.52 4.68
N ARG A 43 9.93 -19.01 3.43
CA ARG A 43 11.11 -18.39 2.81
C ARG A 43 11.61 -17.17 3.57
N LEU A 44 10.70 -16.29 3.98
CA LEU A 44 11.04 -15.10 4.77
C LEU A 44 11.64 -15.50 6.13
N LYS A 45 11.07 -16.53 6.77
CA LYS A 45 11.56 -17.03 8.05
C LYS A 45 12.99 -17.57 7.93
N VAL A 46 13.29 -18.37 6.90
CA VAL A 46 14.64 -18.88 6.65
C VAL A 46 15.64 -17.73 6.46
N LEU A 47 15.30 -16.73 5.65
CA LEU A 47 16.13 -15.54 5.44
C LEU A 47 16.37 -14.74 6.73
N SER A 48 15.33 -14.56 7.54
CA SER A 48 15.43 -13.85 8.82
C SER A 48 16.23 -14.63 9.87
N ASP A 49 16.05 -15.95 9.94
CA ASP A 49 16.79 -16.80 10.87
C ASP A 49 18.29 -16.79 10.50
N GLN A 50 18.62 -16.93 9.22
CA GLN A 50 20.02 -16.83 8.74
C GLN A 50 20.63 -15.44 8.96
N ALA A 51 19.88 -14.36 8.76
CA ALA A 51 20.36 -13.01 9.05
C ALA A 51 20.70 -12.82 10.54
N LYS A 52 19.88 -13.35 11.44
CA LYS A 52 20.13 -13.32 12.88
C LYS A 52 21.35 -14.16 13.25
N THR A 53 21.50 -15.35 12.68
CA THR A 53 22.68 -16.20 12.89
C THR A 53 23.95 -15.53 12.38
N ALA A 54 23.92 -14.86 11.22
CA ALA A 54 25.05 -14.10 10.71
C ALA A 54 25.43 -12.93 11.63
N GLN A 55 24.43 -12.24 12.20
CA GLN A 55 24.66 -11.15 13.15
C GLN A 55 25.25 -11.63 14.49
N GLN A 56 24.86 -12.82 14.96
CA GLN A 56 25.29 -13.37 16.26
C GLN A 56 26.61 -14.14 16.19
N ASN A 57 26.81 -14.92 15.12
CA ASN A 57 27.91 -15.89 15.00
C ASN A 57 28.92 -15.53 13.92
N HIS A 58 28.81 -14.35 13.30
CA HIS A 58 29.67 -13.95 12.18
C HIS A 58 29.68 -14.94 11.00
N ALA A 59 28.58 -15.68 10.81
CA ALA A 59 28.37 -16.63 9.72
C ALA A 59 27.94 -15.90 8.43
N TRP A 60 28.80 -15.02 7.93
CA TRP A 60 28.47 -14.08 6.84
C TRP A 60 28.31 -14.76 5.46
N ALA A 61 29.07 -15.84 5.20
CA ALA A 61 29.09 -16.51 3.90
C ALA A 61 27.75 -17.17 3.55
N ASP A 62 27.11 -17.83 4.52
CA ASP A 62 25.82 -18.50 4.31
C ASP A 62 24.70 -17.48 4.06
N PHE A 63 24.74 -16.34 4.75
CA PHE A 63 23.79 -15.26 4.54
C PHE A 63 23.98 -14.58 3.18
N ASP A 64 25.22 -14.34 2.76
CA ASP A 64 25.52 -13.71 1.46
C ASP A 64 24.98 -14.53 0.29
N GLN A 65 25.11 -15.85 0.33
CA GLN A 65 24.59 -16.71 -0.71
C GLN A 65 23.06 -16.63 -0.83
N VAL A 66 22.35 -16.66 0.31
CA VAL A 66 20.87 -16.63 0.30
C VAL A 66 20.34 -15.22 0.02
N ALA A 67 21.01 -14.17 0.50
CA ALA A 67 20.70 -12.78 0.17
C ALA A 67 20.93 -12.49 -1.32
N ALA A 68 22.02 -12.98 -1.92
CA ALA A 68 22.29 -12.85 -3.35
C ALA A 68 21.20 -13.52 -4.20
N ASN A 69 20.74 -14.71 -3.79
CA ASN A 69 19.62 -15.39 -4.45
C ASN A 69 18.30 -14.62 -4.32
N ALA A 70 18.06 -13.99 -3.17
CA ALA A 70 16.81 -13.28 -2.88
C ALA A 70 16.76 -11.85 -3.43
N LEU A 71 17.87 -11.13 -3.47
CA LEU A 71 17.96 -9.69 -3.79
C LEU A 71 18.80 -9.38 -5.03
N GLY A 72 19.68 -10.30 -5.44
CA GLY A 72 20.65 -10.13 -6.51
C GLY A 72 22.08 -10.00 -5.94
N PRO A 73 23.11 -10.44 -6.69
CA PRO A 73 24.50 -10.49 -6.21
C PRO A 73 25.12 -9.12 -5.95
N GLU A 74 24.60 -8.06 -6.57
CA GLU A 74 25.09 -6.68 -6.42
C GLU A 74 24.43 -5.93 -5.25
N PHE A 75 23.48 -6.55 -4.54
CA PHE A 75 22.75 -5.89 -3.47
C PHE A 75 23.61 -5.77 -2.20
N ASN A 76 23.56 -4.61 -1.54
CA ASN A 76 24.38 -4.37 -0.36
C ASN A 76 23.99 -5.28 0.82
N ARG A 77 24.92 -6.15 1.24
CA ARG A 77 24.78 -7.10 2.35
C ARG A 77 24.28 -6.46 3.64
N ASP A 78 24.85 -5.34 4.07
CA ASP A 78 24.53 -4.75 5.38
C ASP A 78 23.07 -4.30 5.45
N ILE A 79 22.55 -3.80 4.32
CA ILE A 79 21.15 -3.37 4.19
C ILE A 79 20.23 -4.58 4.22
N ALA A 80 20.61 -5.67 3.55
CA ALA A 80 19.87 -6.93 3.61
C ALA A 80 19.83 -7.44 5.05
N LEU A 81 20.97 -7.44 5.73
CA LEU A 81 21.07 -7.95 7.09
C LEU A 81 20.18 -7.16 8.05
N VAL A 82 20.27 -5.83 8.05
CA VAL A 82 19.38 -4.97 8.86
C VAL A 82 17.90 -5.21 8.51
N ALA A 83 17.56 -5.37 7.23
CA ALA A 83 16.18 -5.60 6.80
C ALA A 83 15.59 -6.94 7.28
N PHE A 84 16.43 -7.98 7.37
CA PHE A 84 16.01 -9.33 7.73
C PHE A 84 16.22 -9.68 9.21
N SER A 85 17.12 -8.98 9.91
CA SER A 85 17.44 -9.23 11.33
C SER A 85 16.71 -8.29 12.30
N GLU A 86 16.44 -7.04 11.92
CA GLU A 86 15.80 -6.06 12.81
C GLU A 86 14.27 -6.04 12.70
N GLY A 87 13.62 -6.20 13.87
CA GLY A 87 12.16 -6.06 14.04
C GLY A 87 11.35 -7.26 13.54
N GLU A 88 10.02 -7.10 13.48
CA GLU A 88 9.18 -8.04 12.76
C GLU A 88 9.59 -8.01 11.28
N ALA A 89 9.94 -9.17 10.70
CA ALA A 89 10.34 -9.31 9.30
C ALA A 89 9.33 -8.68 8.30
N GLY A 90 8.10 -8.41 8.74
CA GLY A 90 7.10 -7.69 7.97
C GLY A 90 7.38 -6.20 7.72
N ASN A 91 8.25 -5.57 8.51
CA ASN A 91 8.46 -4.12 8.47
C ASN A 91 9.40 -3.67 7.36
N TYR A 92 10.53 -4.35 7.16
CA TYR A 92 11.56 -3.94 6.19
C TYR A 92 11.79 -4.99 5.09
N ALA A 93 11.89 -6.28 5.45
CA ALA A 93 12.15 -7.34 4.48
C ALA A 93 11.03 -7.52 3.45
N ILE A 94 9.75 -7.47 3.84
CA ILE A 94 8.64 -7.61 2.89
C ILE A 94 8.58 -6.46 1.88
N PRO A 95 8.63 -5.17 2.29
CA PRO A 95 8.73 -4.05 1.34
C PRO A 95 9.93 -4.18 0.39
N LEU A 96 11.08 -4.62 0.90
CA LEU A 96 12.31 -4.79 0.11
C LEU A 96 12.14 -5.86 -0.97
N LEU A 97 11.66 -7.05 -0.61
CA LEU A 97 11.41 -8.15 -1.55
C LEU A 97 10.40 -7.74 -2.64
N ARG A 98 9.35 -6.99 -2.28
CA ARG A 98 8.32 -6.55 -3.23
C ARG A 98 8.83 -5.48 -4.21
N ARG A 99 9.77 -4.64 -3.79
CA ARG A 99 10.17 -3.44 -4.55
C ARG A 99 11.61 -3.46 -5.08
N LYS A 100 12.39 -4.51 -4.82
CA LYS A 100 13.80 -4.62 -5.23
C LYS A 100 14.08 -4.21 -6.69
N ARG A 101 13.26 -4.66 -7.64
CA ARG A 101 13.44 -4.39 -9.08
C ARG A 101 13.23 -2.92 -9.48
N ARG A 102 12.63 -2.12 -8.61
CA ARG A 102 12.32 -0.70 -8.85
C ARG A 102 13.26 0.25 -8.11
N LEU A 103 14.18 -0.28 -7.30
CA LEU A 103 15.20 0.51 -6.63
C LEU A 103 16.37 0.69 -7.60
N SER A 104 16.79 1.94 -7.80
CA SER A 104 18.04 2.27 -8.46
C SER A 104 19.00 2.88 -7.46
N PHE A 105 20.16 2.24 -7.32
CA PHE A 105 21.27 2.70 -6.51
C PHE A 105 22.18 3.51 -7.44
N ASN A 106 22.07 4.85 -7.42
CA ASN A 106 23.13 5.68 -7.99
C ASN A 106 24.25 5.70 -6.94
N GLY A 107 25.25 4.84 -7.11
CA GLY A 107 26.53 4.99 -6.43
C GLY A 107 27.36 6.01 -7.20
N ASP A 108 27.71 7.12 -6.56
CA ASP A 108 28.89 7.89 -6.97
C ASP A 108 30.08 7.28 -6.20
N PRO A 109 31.17 6.85 -6.85
CA PRO A 109 32.32 6.23 -6.17
C PRO A 109 33.18 7.25 -5.41
N ASP A 110 33.06 8.55 -5.71
CA ASP A 110 33.85 9.58 -5.08
C ASP A 110 33.08 10.29 -3.96
N GLY A 111 33.69 10.30 -2.79
CA GLY A 111 33.07 10.69 -1.54
C GLY A 111 32.60 12.14 -1.52
N ALA A 112 31.29 12.34 -1.54
CA ALA A 112 30.55 13.29 -0.72
C ALA A 112 29.04 13.14 -1.02
N GLU A 113 28.23 13.30 0.02
CA GLU A 113 26.77 13.48 -0.04
C GLU A 113 25.90 12.25 -0.32
N ARG A 114 25.34 11.72 0.79
CA ARG A 114 24.00 11.09 0.90
C ARG A 114 23.59 10.27 -0.32
N SER A 115 23.89 8.98 -0.31
CA SER A 115 23.39 7.98 -1.27
C SER A 115 21.87 8.13 -1.52
N HIS A 116 21.51 8.92 -2.54
CA HIS A 116 20.13 9.23 -2.89
C HIS A 116 19.54 8.06 -3.67
N ILE A 117 18.99 7.09 -2.93
CA ILE A 117 18.29 5.96 -3.54
C ILE A 117 17.05 6.48 -4.24
N LYS A 118 17.02 6.29 -5.57
CA LYS A 118 15.90 6.68 -6.43
C LYS A 118 15.03 5.48 -6.69
N VAL A 119 13.72 5.67 -6.60
CA VAL A 119 12.70 4.67 -6.94
C VAL A 119 12.20 4.97 -8.34
N ARG A 120 12.24 3.97 -9.22
CA ARG A 120 11.65 4.02 -10.56
C ARG A 120 10.17 3.63 -10.47
N HIS A 121 9.29 4.60 -10.66
CA HIS A 121 7.84 4.42 -10.68
C HIS A 121 7.36 3.98 -12.06
N LEU A 122 7.82 4.72 -13.08
CA LEU A 122 7.58 4.56 -14.51
C LEU A 122 8.90 4.74 -15.27
N PRO A 123 9.00 4.40 -16.57
CA PRO A 123 10.25 4.47 -17.34
C PRO A 123 10.97 5.82 -17.23
N PHE A 124 10.19 6.92 -17.14
CA PHE A 124 10.70 8.29 -17.05
C PHE A 124 10.44 8.98 -15.70
N TRP A 125 9.83 8.29 -14.73
CA TRP A 125 9.50 8.89 -13.44
C TRP A 125 10.31 8.23 -12.33
N LYS A 126 11.29 8.98 -11.82
CA LYS A 126 12.11 8.62 -10.68
C LYS A 126 11.86 9.62 -9.56
N THR A 127 11.61 9.14 -8.34
CA THR A 127 11.54 10.01 -7.16
C THR A 127 12.46 9.51 -6.06
N THR A 128 12.76 10.38 -5.11
CA THR A 128 13.36 10.00 -3.83
C THR A 128 12.34 9.27 -2.95
N LEU A 129 12.85 8.52 -1.97
CA LEU A 129 12.01 7.83 -1.00
C LEU A 129 11.27 8.86 -0.11
N PRO A 130 9.96 8.70 0.13
CA PRO A 130 9.18 9.64 0.93
C PRO A 130 9.60 9.59 2.40
N HIS A 131 9.73 10.76 3.02
CA HIS A 131 10.04 10.91 4.45
C HIS A 131 8.80 11.09 5.32
N ILE A 132 7.65 11.37 4.72
CA ILE A 132 6.40 11.66 5.43
C ILE A 132 5.47 10.46 5.31
N ASN A 133 4.86 10.09 6.43
CA ASN A 133 3.84 9.04 6.47
C ASN A 133 2.47 9.67 6.19
N ILE A 134 1.98 9.55 4.95
CA ILE A 134 0.67 10.09 4.52
C ILE A 134 -0.50 9.13 4.78
N ARG A 135 -0.24 7.98 5.42
CA ARG A 135 -1.22 6.90 5.63
C ARG A 135 -2.48 7.37 6.34
N ALA A 136 -2.34 8.18 7.39
CA ALA A 136 -3.48 8.74 8.12
C ALA A 136 -4.41 9.56 7.21
N ALA A 137 -3.85 10.40 6.34
CA ALA A 137 -4.62 11.21 5.41
C ALA A 137 -5.36 10.34 4.37
N LEU A 138 -4.72 9.29 3.85
CA LEU A 138 -5.33 8.37 2.88
C LEU A 138 -6.47 7.55 3.51
N ILE A 139 -6.34 7.17 4.78
CA ILE A 139 -7.41 6.49 5.53
C ILE A 139 -8.60 7.42 5.73
N THR A 140 -8.36 8.65 6.18
CA THR A 140 -9.41 9.66 6.35
C THR A 140 -10.14 9.88 5.03
N LEU A 141 -9.42 9.96 3.91
CA LEU A 141 -10.02 10.10 2.59
C LEU A 141 -10.97 8.93 2.25
N VAL A 142 -10.57 7.68 2.52
CA VAL A 142 -11.43 6.50 2.28
C VAL A 142 -12.67 6.55 3.18
N ILE A 143 -12.52 6.91 4.46
CA ILE A 143 -13.63 7.00 5.41
C ILE A 143 -14.64 8.06 4.93
N VAL A 144 -14.16 9.24 4.54
CA VAL A 144 -15.01 10.31 3.99
C VAL A 144 -15.72 9.85 2.72
N ASN A 145 -15.02 9.15 1.81
CA ASN A 145 -15.65 8.58 0.61
C ASN A 145 -16.75 7.57 0.96
N CYS A 146 -16.55 6.73 1.98
CA CYS A 146 -17.56 5.78 2.44
C CYS A 146 -18.80 6.50 2.97
N PHE A 147 -18.63 7.56 3.77
CA PHE A 147 -19.76 8.37 4.23
C PHE A 147 -20.51 9.04 3.07
N MET A 148 -19.79 9.53 2.05
CA MET A 148 -20.43 10.09 0.85
C MET A 148 -21.22 9.05 0.07
N VAL A 149 -20.71 7.82 -0.07
CA VAL A 149 -21.45 6.72 -0.70
C VAL A 149 -22.75 6.40 0.06
N GLN A 150 -22.69 6.33 1.39
CA GLN A 150 -23.88 6.11 2.23
C GLN A 150 -24.89 7.25 2.11
N LEU A 151 -24.42 8.49 2.13
CA LEU A 151 -25.24 9.68 1.96
C LEU A 151 -25.96 9.67 0.60
N LEU A 152 -25.24 9.40 -0.48
CA LEU A 152 -25.80 9.31 -1.83
C LEU A 152 -26.85 8.20 -1.95
N ALA A 153 -26.58 7.04 -1.37
CA ALA A 153 -27.53 5.94 -1.36
C ALA A 153 -28.81 6.29 -0.58
N ALA A 154 -28.68 6.88 0.61
CA ALA A 154 -29.82 7.32 1.41
C ALA A 154 -30.63 8.40 0.70
N MET A 155 -29.94 9.36 0.08
CA MET A 155 -30.54 10.41 -0.75
C MET A 155 -31.36 9.84 -1.91
N THR A 156 -30.89 8.75 -2.53
CA THR A 156 -31.62 8.11 -3.65
C THR A 156 -32.99 7.61 -3.21
N ILE A 157 -33.13 7.11 -1.98
CA ILE A 157 -34.42 6.66 -1.43
C ILE A 157 -35.29 7.87 -1.07
N TYR A 158 -34.70 8.88 -0.43
CA TYR A 158 -35.39 10.09 -0.01
C TYR A 158 -36.04 10.84 -1.20
N MET A 159 -35.31 10.93 -2.32
CA MET A 159 -35.76 11.68 -3.51
C MET A 159 -36.90 11.01 -4.29
N ILE A 160 -37.24 9.76 -3.99
CA ILE A 160 -38.44 9.12 -4.54
C ILE A 160 -39.69 9.89 -4.09
N SER A 161 -39.71 10.33 -2.84
CA SER A 161 -40.83 11.08 -2.26
C SER A 161 -40.64 12.60 -2.35
N TYR A 162 -39.39 13.06 -2.39
CA TYR A 162 -39.04 14.48 -2.35
C TYR A 162 -38.01 14.84 -3.44
N PRO A 163 -38.44 14.99 -4.70
CA PRO A 163 -37.53 15.32 -5.78
C PRO A 163 -36.92 16.71 -5.60
N ILE A 164 -35.64 16.85 -5.92
CA ILE A 164 -34.92 18.13 -5.88
C ILE A 164 -35.24 18.95 -7.12
N SER A 165 -35.74 20.16 -6.93
CA SER A 165 -36.05 21.10 -8.02
C SER A 165 -34.86 21.96 -8.45
N THR A 166 -33.75 21.94 -7.70
CA THR A 166 -32.56 22.75 -8.00
C THR A 166 -31.80 22.17 -9.21
N PRO A 167 -31.59 22.94 -10.31
CA PRO A 167 -31.02 22.40 -11.56
C PRO A 167 -29.63 21.78 -11.40
N LEU A 168 -28.76 22.37 -10.58
CA LEU A 168 -27.40 21.86 -10.30
C LEU A 168 -27.38 20.48 -9.63
N LEU A 169 -28.45 20.14 -8.91
CA LEU A 169 -28.58 18.91 -8.13
C LEU A 169 -29.62 17.97 -8.71
N ALA A 170 -30.23 18.32 -9.85
CA ALA A 170 -31.31 17.55 -10.48
C ALA A 170 -30.86 16.12 -10.86
N TRP A 171 -29.56 15.92 -11.10
CA TRP A 171 -28.98 14.59 -11.37
C TRP A 171 -29.12 13.62 -10.18
N LEU A 172 -29.29 14.10 -8.96
CA LEU A 172 -29.53 13.24 -7.79
C LEU A 172 -30.90 12.55 -7.84
N ASN A 173 -31.85 13.12 -8.59
CA ASN A 173 -33.17 12.50 -8.80
C ASN A 173 -33.08 11.28 -9.72
N GLU A 174 -31.98 11.09 -10.45
CA GLU A 174 -31.78 9.95 -11.34
C GLU A 174 -30.95 8.85 -10.66
N PRO A 175 -31.56 7.73 -10.26
CA PRO A 175 -30.85 6.68 -9.51
C PRO A 175 -29.65 6.09 -10.25
N LEU A 176 -29.68 6.06 -11.59
CA LEU A 176 -28.57 5.56 -12.40
C LEU A 176 -27.35 6.48 -12.30
N SER A 177 -27.55 7.79 -12.36
CA SER A 177 -26.49 8.79 -12.20
C SER A 177 -25.86 8.67 -10.80
N VAL A 178 -26.69 8.54 -9.76
CA VAL A 178 -26.19 8.33 -8.39
C VAL A 178 -25.41 7.01 -8.25
N MET A 179 -25.91 5.92 -8.84
CA MET A 179 -25.21 4.63 -8.87
C MET A 179 -23.82 4.77 -9.50
N LEU A 180 -23.69 5.42 -10.67
CA LEU A 180 -22.38 5.60 -11.32
C LEU A 180 -21.40 6.39 -10.44
N VAL A 181 -21.86 7.44 -9.77
CA VAL A 181 -21.04 8.22 -8.84
C VAL A 181 -20.60 7.36 -7.65
N ILE A 182 -21.48 6.53 -7.08
CA ILE A 182 -21.12 5.58 -6.01
C ILE A 182 -20.01 4.63 -6.47
N TYR A 183 -20.14 4.04 -7.65
CA TYR A 183 -19.12 3.13 -8.18
C TYR A 183 -17.80 3.85 -8.51
N ALA A 184 -17.85 5.12 -8.91
CA ALA A 184 -16.65 5.95 -9.07
C ALA A 184 -15.93 6.17 -7.72
N PHE A 185 -16.67 6.45 -6.63
CA PHE A 185 -16.09 6.55 -5.30
C PHE A 185 -15.46 5.23 -4.83
N ILE A 186 -16.14 4.10 -5.06
CA ILE A 186 -15.61 2.76 -4.74
C ILE A 186 -14.30 2.52 -5.49
N PHE A 187 -14.26 2.85 -6.79
CA PHE A 187 -13.06 2.71 -7.60
C PHE A 187 -11.92 3.62 -7.11
N MET A 188 -12.22 4.87 -6.77
CA MET A 188 -11.25 5.80 -6.20
C MET A 188 -10.66 5.26 -4.89
N SER A 189 -11.49 4.72 -4.00
CA SER A 189 -11.03 4.10 -2.75
C SER A 189 -10.13 2.87 -2.98
N LEU A 190 -10.36 2.08 -4.04
CA LEU A 190 -9.43 1.00 -4.44
C LEU A 190 -8.07 1.54 -4.87
N LEU A 191 -8.05 2.63 -5.64
CA LEU A 191 -6.82 3.28 -6.07
C LEU A 191 -6.04 3.82 -4.86
N VAL A 192 -6.75 4.48 -3.93
CA VAL A 192 -6.16 5.00 -2.69
C VAL A 192 -5.57 3.87 -1.84
N SER A 193 -6.26 2.73 -1.71
CA SER A 193 -5.74 1.55 -0.99
C SER A 193 -4.45 1.00 -1.60
N LYS A 194 -4.41 0.85 -2.94
CA LYS A 194 -3.19 0.41 -3.64
C LYS A 194 -2.06 1.42 -3.50
N PHE A 195 -2.39 2.72 -3.53
CA PHE A 195 -1.43 3.80 -3.36
C PHE A 195 -0.90 3.89 -1.93
N ASP A 196 -1.73 3.70 -0.90
CA ASP A 196 -1.31 3.64 0.51
C ASP A 196 -0.25 2.54 0.70
N ARG A 197 -0.57 1.32 0.26
CA ARG A 197 0.37 0.19 0.34
C ARG A 197 1.68 0.49 -0.39
N TYR A 198 1.59 1.13 -1.55
CA TYR A 198 2.76 1.54 -2.31
C TYR A 198 3.62 2.55 -1.55
N MET A 199 3.02 3.64 -1.08
CA MET A 199 3.71 4.70 -0.35
C MET A 199 4.26 4.21 1.00
N HIS A 200 3.55 3.31 1.68
CA HIS A 200 4.02 2.70 2.91
C HIS A 200 5.24 1.80 2.68
N ASP A 201 5.24 0.98 1.62
CA ASP A 201 6.42 0.18 1.25
C ASP A 201 7.64 1.11 1.03
N LEU A 202 7.46 2.24 0.33
CA LEU A 202 8.54 3.20 0.08
C LEU A 202 9.00 3.93 1.34
N TYR A 203 8.08 4.29 2.23
CA TYR A 203 8.42 4.94 3.51
C TYR A 203 9.26 4.02 4.40
N GLN A 204 8.91 2.74 4.49
CA GLN A 204 9.68 1.75 5.26
C GLN A 204 11.08 1.55 4.68
N LEU A 205 11.21 1.50 3.35
CA LEU A 205 12.50 1.48 2.69
C LEU A 205 13.31 2.75 2.96
N GLY A 206 12.67 3.92 2.92
CA GLY A 206 13.29 5.20 3.32
C GLY A 206 13.89 5.15 4.72
N LYS A 207 13.18 4.56 5.69
CA LYS A 207 13.71 4.33 7.05
C LYS A 207 14.89 3.38 7.08
N LEU A 208 14.78 2.23 6.39
CA LEU A 208 15.83 1.23 6.32
C LEU A 208 17.14 1.83 5.78
N PHE A 209 17.05 2.60 4.70
CA PHE A 209 18.23 3.18 4.07
C PHE A 209 18.80 4.37 4.84
N LYS A 210 17.97 5.14 5.58
CA LYS A 210 18.46 6.21 6.46
C LYS A 210 19.26 5.67 7.65
N LYS A 211 18.93 4.46 8.14
CA LYS A 211 19.68 3.82 9.24
C LYS A 211 21.13 3.48 8.88
N LYS A 212 21.46 3.36 7.58
CA LYS A 212 22.84 3.12 7.11
C LYS A 212 23.65 4.42 6.94
N ALA A 213 23.02 5.59 6.99
CA ALA A 213 23.71 6.87 6.83
C ALA A 213 24.35 7.40 8.14
N VAL A 214 24.54 6.52 9.14
CA VAL A 214 25.20 6.80 10.42
C VAL A 214 26.29 5.76 10.63
#